data_AF-A0AAW1LWH2-F1
#
_entry.id   AF-A0AAW1LWH2-F1
#
_cell.length_a   1.000
_cell.length_b   1.000
_cell.length_c   1.000
_cell.angle_alpha   90.00
_cell.angle_beta   90.00
_cell.angle_gamma   90.00
#
_symmetry.space_group_name_H-M   'P 1'
#
loop_
_entity.id
_entity.type
_entity.pdbx_description
1 polymer ?
#
loop_
_entity_poly.entity_id
_entity_poly.type
_entity_poly.pdbx_seq_one_letter_code
_entity_poly.pdbx_strand_id
1 'polypeptide(L)'
;MSDEYSRYPTKTVRGLLIIIISSFIIVRSHLDMVTIIVRMRMLHVLVVMYYVISSPSVYCEQCQGTCQIGRVQGLKFADCFNRDLPRVPQCLPGGIEILDLSRNRIREINEDDLSSYSYLEILYLADNALIEINEHALEYLTSLHTVDLASTSLYKIPSSLFSLPVLRKLLLGGIKNPSMVHDIEEASPVTSPLIYLDLSNDKLWRLPILGEVPTSLQSARIHRYQWLTSRHVKYTPFNCQHFGVECTNEVPIHDLNIFNSCRRLHETQQAQIYKKKLLTNVGISMGTILLFLLIVLYFIVRRHRKQKKKTQEQAQKQRKEAIDDLL
;
A
#
# COMPACT_ATOMS: atom_id res chain seq x y z
N MET A 1 34.76 -119.19 -6.90
CA MET A 1 33.34 -118.84 -7.06
C MET A 1 33.21 -117.36 -6.80
N SER A 2 33.33 -116.54 -7.86
CA SER A 2 32.18 -115.91 -8.55
C SER A 2 31.67 -114.73 -7.71
N ASP A 3 32.15 -113.52 -7.98
CA ASP A 3 31.45 -112.52 -8.83
C ASP A 3 30.03 -112.22 -8.34
N GLU A 4 29.77 -111.01 -7.83
CA GLU A 4 28.89 -110.07 -8.53
C GLU A 4 29.02 -108.63 -8.01
N TYR A 5 28.97 -107.75 -8.98
CA TYR A 5 29.30 -106.34 -9.01
C TYR A 5 28.00 -105.53 -8.88
N SER A 6 27.88 -104.63 -7.89
CA SER A 6 26.82 -103.62 -7.88
C SER A 6 27.40 -102.20 -7.76
N ARG A 7 27.47 -101.59 -8.95
CA ARG A 7 27.96 -100.27 -9.28
C ARG A 7 26.91 -99.23 -8.85
N TYR A 8 27.00 -98.71 -7.62
CA TYR A 8 26.22 -97.52 -7.22
C TYR A 8 26.62 -96.32 -8.11
N PRO A 9 25.66 -95.48 -8.56
CA PRO A 9 25.93 -94.52 -9.63
C PRO A 9 26.67 -93.29 -9.09
N THR A 10 28.00 -93.37 -9.13
CA THR A 10 28.92 -92.24 -8.86
C THR A 10 28.67 -91.01 -9.74
N LYS A 11 27.96 -91.19 -10.87
CA LYS A 11 27.51 -90.10 -11.75
C LYS A 11 26.38 -89.25 -11.14
N THR A 12 25.48 -89.84 -10.35
CA THR A 12 24.31 -89.12 -9.79
C THR A 12 24.70 -88.25 -8.60
N VAL A 13 25.61 -88.74 -7.75
CA VAL A 13 26.13 -87.98 -6.60
C VAL A 13 27.01 -86.82 -7.06
N ARG A 14 27.85 -87.01 -8.09
CA ARG A 14 28.62 -85.92 -8.70
C ARG A 14 27.71 -84.87 -9.37
N GLY A 15 26.65 -85.29 -10.04
CA GLY A 15 25.66 -84.37 -10.64
C GLY A 15 24.96 -83.52 -9.59
N LEU A 16 24.49 -84.13 -8.50
CA LEU A 16 23.89 -83.43 -7.36
C LEU A 16 24.87 -82.47 -6.68
N LEU A 17 26.13 -82.88 -6.49
CA LEU A 17 27.15 -82.03 -5.90
C LEU A 17 27.46 -80.80 -6.78
N ILE A 18 27.54 -80.98 -8.11
CA ILE A 18 27.74 -79.88 -9.06
C ILE A 18 26.55 -78.91 -9.04
N ILE A 19 25.32 -79.42 -8.98
CA ILE A 19 24.11 -78.59 -8.90
C ILE A 19 24.07 -77.81 -7.58
N ILE A 20 24.46 -78.43 -6.46
CA ILE A 20 24.52 -77.75 -5.16
C ILE A 20 25.60 -76.66 -5.18
N ILE A 21 26.79 -76.95 -5.72
CA ILE A 21 27.89 -75.99 -5.82
C ILE A 21 27.52 -74.83 -6.76
N SER A 22 26.92 -75.10 -7.92
CA SER A 22 26.49 -74.05 -8.85
C SER A 22 25.38 -73.19 -8.26
N SER A 23 24.42 -73.80 -7.56
CA SER A 23 23.37 -73.08 -6.83
C SER A 23 23.96 -72.20 -5.73
N PHE A 24 24.96 -72.70 -4.98
CA PHE A 24 25.63 -71.94 -3.93
C PHE A 24 26.45 -70.77 -4.49
N ILE A 25 27.12 -70.96 -5.64
CA ILE A 25 27.84 -69.90 -6.35
C ILE A 25 26.87 -68.82 -6.85
N ILE A 26 25.71 -69.21 -7.39
CA ILE A 26 24.67 -68.26 -7.85
C ILE A 26 24.12 -67.47 -6.67
N VAL A 27 23.78 -68.12 -5.55
CA VAL A 27 23.28 -67.45 -4.34
C VAL A 27 24.34 -66.52 -3.73
N ARG A 28 25.61 -66.94 -3.69
CA ARG A 28 26.74 -66.10 -3.26
C ARG A 28 26.89 -64.86 -4.14
N SER A 29 26.86 -65.03 -5.46
CA SER A 29 26.93 -63.95 -6.45
C SER A 29 25.77 -62.96 -6.29
N HIS A 30 24.55 -63.44 -6.07
CA HIS A 30 23.40 -62.59 -5.79
C HIS A 30 23.52 -61.85 -4.44
N LEU A 31 24.00 -62.51 -3.37
CA LEU A 31 24.27 -61.85 -2.09
C LEU A 31 25.32 -60.75 -2.23
N ASP A 32 26.39 -60.99 -2.99
CA ASP A 32 27.45 -60.02 -3.24
C ASP A 32 26.92 -58.84 -4.07
N MET A 33 26.09 -59.09 -5.09
CA MET A 33 25.42 -58.05 -5.88
C MET A 33 24.50 -57.17 -5.03
N VAL A 34 23.67 -57.77 -4.16
CA VAL A 34 22.80 -57.03 -3.24
C VAL A 34 23.64 -56.21 -2.26
N THR A 35 24.73 -56.77 -1.74
CA THR A 35 25.65 -56.06 -0.84
C THR A 35 26.32 -54.87 -1.53
N ILE A 36 26.70 -55.00 -2.79
CA ILE A 36 27.26 -53.91 -3.61
C ILE A 36 26.20 -52.82 -3.84
N ILE A 37 24.96 -53.17 -4.19
CA ILE A 37 23.87 -52.19 -4.40
C ILE A 37 23.56 -51.43 -3.10
N VAL A 38 23.50 -52.13 -1.96
CA VAL A 38 23.27 -51.50 -0.65
C VAL A 38 24.44 -50.56 -0.30
N ARG A 39 25.69 -50.96 -0.54
CA ARG A 39 26.86 -50.10 -0.33
C ARG A 39 26.88 -48.88 -1.25
N MET A 40 26.51 -49.03 -2.53
CA MET A 40 26.43 -47.91 -3.48
C MET A 40 25.31 -46.93 -3.10
N ARG A 41 24.18 -47.42 -2.60
CA ARG A 41 23.10 -46.59 -2.06
C ARG A 41 23.49 -45.89 -0.76
N MET A 42 24.16 -46.59 0.16
CA MET A 42 24.69 -45.98 1.39
C MET A 42 25.76 -44.93 1.07
N LEU A 43 26.64 -45.19 0.10
CA LEU A 43 27.62 -44.21 -0.36
C LEU A 43 26.94 -43.00 -1.01
N HIS A 44 25.92 -43.20 -1.84
CA HIS A 44 25.11 -42.10 -2.37
C HIS A 44 24.44 -41.30 -1.26
N VAL A 45 23.84 -41.95 -0.27
CA VAL A 45 23.21 -41.27 0.88
C VAL A 45 24.27 -40.50 1.68
N LEU A 46 25.44 -41.07 1.93
CA LEU A 46 26.53 -40.41 2.63
C LEU A 46 27.11 -39.25 1.83
N VAL A 47 27.20 -39.36 0.50
CA VAL A 47 27.63 -38.28 -0.41
C VAL A 47 26.58 -37.18 -0.44
N VAL A 48 25.29 -37.49 -0.55
CA VAL A 48 24.20 -36.51 -0.46
C VAL A 48 24.19 -35.83 0.90
N MET A 49 24.34 -36.59 1.99
CA MET A 49 24.45 -36.02 3.34
C MET A 49 25.70 -35.15 3.48
N TYR A 50 26.85 -35.58 2.95
CA TYR A 50 28.06 -34.75 2.91
C TYR A 50 27.80 -33.47 2.12
N TYR A 51 27.22 -33.53 0.92
CA TYR A 51 26.85 -32.35 0.13
C TYR A 51 25.78 -31.46 0.78
N VAL A 52 24.90 -32.01 1.63
CA VAL A 52 23.88 -31.25 2.40
C VAL A 52 24.46 -30.64 3.68
N ILE A 53 25.51 -31.25 4.26
CA ILE A 53 26.21 -30.75 5.46
C ILE A 53 27.37 -29.81 5.08
N SER A 54 28.03 -30.07 3.95
CA SER A 54 29.14 -29.32 3.38
C SER A 54 28.71 -28.34 2.31
N SER A 55 27.45 -28.39 1.85
CA SER A 55 26.87 -27.18 1.30
C SER A 55 27.05 -26.13 2.40
N PRO A 56 27.48 -24.91 2.05
CA PRO A 56 27.18 -23.83 2.95
C PRO A 56 25.66 -23.88 3.05
N SER A 57 25.16 -24.39 4.18
CA SER A 57 23.95 -23.83 4.73
C SER A 57 24.09 -22.34 4.48
N VAL A 58 23.07 -21.76 3.87
CA VAL A 58 22.89 -20.32 3.91
C VAL A 58 22.65 -20.00 5.38
N TYR A 59 23.69 -20.13 6.20
CA TYR A 59 23.86 -19.46 7.46
C TYR A 59 23.87 -18.02 7.02
N CYS A 60 22.69 -17.42 7.13
CA CYS A 60 22.49 -16.01 6.94
C CYS A 60 23.23 -15.34 8.11
N GLU A 61 24.55 -15.17 7.97
CA GLU A 61 25.40 -14.42 8.90
C GLU A 61 25.06 -12.92 8.88
N GLN A 62 24.08 -12.51 8.06
CA GLN A 62 23.79 -11.13 7.71
C GLN A 62 22.45 -10.61 8.26
N CYS A 63 22.01 -11.08 9.42
CA CYS A 63 20.76 -10.58 10.03
C CYS A 63 20.82 -10.30 11.52
N GLN A 64 21.98 -10.52 12.16
CA GLN A 64 22.20 -9.97 13.49
C GLN A 64 22.44 -8.46 13.35
N GLY A 65 21.37 -7.68 13.56
CA GLY A 65 21.47 -6.24 13.86
C GLY A 65 20.98 -5.27 12.79
N THR A 66 20.52 -5.73 11.62
CA THR A 66 20.01 -4.82 10.58
C THR A 66 18.60 -4.33 10.85
N CYS A 67 17.73 -5.14 11.46
CA CYS A 67 16.35 -4.75 11.77
C CYS A 67 16.06 -4.77 13.27
N GLN A 68 15.28 -3.80 13.76
CA GLN A 68 14.79 -3.79 15.13
C GLN A 68 13.49 -4.58 15.22
N ILE A 69 13.43 -5.53 16.14
CA ILE A 69 12.23 -6.34 16.37
C ILE A 69 11.56 -5.88 17.64
N GLY A 70 10.24 -5.76 17.63
CA GLY A 70 9.49 -5.44 18.83
C GLY A 70 8.00 -5.73 18.70
N ARG A 71 7.21 -5.06 19.53
CA ARG A 71 5.75 -5.09 19.46
C ARG A 71 5.17 -3.69 19.45
N VAL A 72 4.19 -3.45 18.59
CA VAL A 72 3.39 -2.23 18.54
C VAL A 72 1.93 -2.63 18.58
N GLN A 73 1.18 -2.15 19.58
CA GLN A 73 -0.24 -2.45 19.76
C GLN A 73 -0.58 -3.96 19.79
N GLY A 74 0.36 -4.79 20.26
CA GLY A 74 0.20 -6.25 20.30
C GLY A 74 0.74 -6.98 19.06
N LEU A 75 0.94 -6.27 17.95
CA LEU A 75 1.49 -6.83 16.71
C LEU A 75 3.01 -6.90 16.76
N LYS A 76 3.58 -7.99 16.25
CA LYS A 76 5.02 -8.18 16.12
C LYS A 76 5.54 -7.43 14.90
N PHE A 77 6.43 -6.46 15.12
CA PHE A 77 6.99 -5.65 14.05
C PHE A 77 8.48 -5.89 13.85
N ALA A 78 8.92 -5.72 12.61
CA ALA A 78 10.32 -5.63 12.21
C ALA A 78 10.55 -4.30 11.48
N ASP A 79 11.32 -3.42 12.12
CA ASP A 79 11.77 -2.15 11.55
C ASP A 79 13.15 -2.32 10.90
N CYS A 80 13.13 -2.36 9.56
CA CYS A 80 14.31 -2.40 8.70
C CYS A 80 14.48 -1.08 7.93
N PHE A 81 13.94 0.03 8.43
CA PHE A 81 13.95 1.31 7.76
C PHE A 81 15.37 1.84 7.54
N ASN A 82 15.67 2.25 6.30
CA ASN A 82 16.93 2.92 5.94
C ASN A 82 18.20 2.15 6.36
N ARG A 83 18.29 0.89 5.95
CA ARG A 83 19.37 -0.05 6.31
C ARG A 83 20.22 -0.49 5.13
N ASP A 84 20.09 0.19 4.00
CA ASP A 84 20.77 -0.12 2.75
C ASP A 84 20.54 -1.57 2.25
N LEU A 85 19.41 -2.16 2.60
CA LEU A 85 19.11 -3.55 2.26
C LEU A 85 18.95 -3.70 0.74
N PRO A 86 19.68 -4.63 0.09
CA PRO A 86 19.55 -4.87 -1.34
C PRO A 86 18.37 -5.79 -1.68
N ARG A 87 17.86 -6.54 -0.70
CA ARG A 87 16.81 -7.56 -0.82
C ARG A 87 15.99 -7.66 0.46
N VAL A 88 14.85 -8.33 0.39
CA VAL A 88 14.06 -8.71 1.57
C VAL A 88 14.89 -9.67 2.45
N PRO A 89 15.03 -9.41 3.76
CA PRO A 89 15.75 -10.32 4.67
C PRO A 89 15.02 -11.67 4.77
N GLN A 90 15.73 -12.79 4.94
CA GLN A 90 15.13 -14.15 5.00
C GLN A 90 15.22 -14.82 6.38
N CYS A 91 15.56 -14.03 7.38
CA CYS A 91 16.20 -14.42 8.63
C CYS A 91 15.54 -13.75 9.84
N LEU A 92 14.47 -12.98 9.59
CA LEU A 92 13.70 -12.36 10.64
C LEU A 92 12.92 -13.44 11.41
N PRO A 93 12.65 -13.22 12.70
CA PRO A 93 11.96 -14.22 13.50
C PRO A 93 10.51 -14.38 13.01
N GLY A 94 10.06 -15.60 12.75
CA GLY A 94 8.73 -15.88 12.19
C GLY A 94 7.55 -15.24 12.95
N GLY A 95 6.43 -15.03 12.24
CA GLY A 95 5.24 -14.37 12.79
C GLY A 95 5.36 -12.84 12.85
N ILE A 96 6.16 -12.22 11.98
CA ILE A 96 6.13 -10.76 11.78
C ILE A 96 4.80 -10.38 11.13
N GLU A 97 4.11 -9.41 11.73
CA GLU A 97 2.83 -8.88 11.26
C GLU A 97 3.02 -7.50 10.60
N ILE A 98 4.04 -6.73 11.02
CA ILE A 98 4.39 -5.44 10.44
C ILE A 98 5.85 -5.47 9.99
N LEU A 99 6.10 -5.26 8.69
CA LEU A 99 7.45 -5.21 8.13
C LEU A 99 7.69 -3.87 7.43
N ASP A 100 8.61 -3.08 7.98
CA ASP A 100 9.04 -1.82 7.37
C ASP A 100 10.38 -1.99 6.65
N LEU A 101 10.34 -2.04 5.33
CA LEU A 101 11.49 -2.09 4.43
C LEU A 101 11.68 -0.76 3.68
N SER A 102 11.08 0.33 4.15
CA SER A 102 11.15 1.62 3.45
C SER A 102 12.56 2.19 3.44
N ARG A 103 12.85 3.01 2.42
CA ARG A 103 14.16 3.66 2.20
C ARG A 103 15.33 2.69 2.13
N ASN A 104 15.15 1.54 1.49
CA ASN A 104 16.23 0.61 1.21
C ASN A 104 16.61 0.67 -0.28
N ARG A 105 17.42 -0.30 -0.72
CA ARG A 105 17.92 -0.43 -2.09
C ARG A 105 17.32 -1.64 -2.80
N ILE A 106 16.14 -2.08 -2.37
CA ILE A 106 15.44 -3.22 -2.94
C ILE A 106 14.99 -2.84 -4.34
N ARG A 107 15.30 -3.69 -5.32
CA ARG A 107 14.98 -3.48 -6.74
C ARG A 107 13.90 -4.39 -7.25
N GLU A 108 13.83 -5.60 -6.71
CA GLU A 108 12.92 -6.65 -7.15
C GLU A 108 12.41 -7.40 -5.93
N ILE A 109 11.17 -7.89 -6.00
CA ILE A 109 10.61 -8.88 -5.07
C ILE A 109 10.25 -10.11 -5.89
N ASN A 110 10.96 -11.20 -5.64
CA ASN A 110 10.72 -12.49 -6.28
C ASN A 110 9.57 -13.23 -5.57
N GLU A 111 9.07 -14.28 -6.22
CA GLU A 111 7.95 -15.11 -5.76
C GLU A 111 8.10 -15.55 -4.28
N ASP A 112 9.29 -16.04 -3.92
CA ASP A 112 9.55 -16.60 -2.60
C ASP A 112 10.08 -15.59 -1.57
N ASP A 113 10.39 -14.35 -1.98
CA ASP A 113 11.08 -13.38 -1.11
C ASP A 113 10.25 -13.01 0.13
N LEU A 114 8.92 -13.11 0.05
CA LEU A 114 8.02 -12.82 1.16
C LEU A 114 7.48 -14.09 1.86
N SER A 115 7.86 -15.30 1.41
CA SER A 115 7.22 -16.57 1.79
C SER A 115 7.31 -16.88 3.28
N SER A 116 8.38 -16.43 3.94
CA SER A 116 8.58 -16.58 5.38
C SER A 116 7.72 -15.65 6.24
N TYR A 117 7.00 -14.72 5.61
CA TYR A 117 6.22 -13.66 6.24
C TYR A 117 4.70 -13.82 6.10
N SER A 118 4.21 -15.07 6.18
CA SER A 118 2.80 -15.43 5.98
C SER A 118 1.78 -14.71 6.90
N TYR A 119 2.24 -14.09 7.99
CA TYR A 119 1.41 -13.37 8.96
C TYR A 119 1.37 -11.85 8.72
N LEU A 120 1.96 -11.34 7.64
CA LEU A 120 1.98 -9.90 7.40
C LEU A 120 0.58 -9.32 7.27
N GLU A 121 0.35 -8.26 8.04
CA GLU A 121 -0.80 -7.38 7.98
C GLU A 121 -0.44 -6.05 7.30
N ILE A 122 0.79 -5.58 7.51
CA ILE A 122 1.30 -4.30 7.02
C ILE A 122 2.69 -4.47 6.40
N LEU A 123 2.84 -4.04 5.15
CA LEU A 123 4.11 -4.05 4.42
C LEU A 123 4.43 -2.64 3.90
N TYR A 124 5.55 -2.09 4.35
CA TYR A 124 6.08 -0.83 3.84
C TYR A 124 7.31 -1.07 2.96
N LEU A 125 7.23 -0.60 1.72
CA LEU A 125 8.30 -0.69 0.71
C LEU A 125 8.61 0.68 0.09
N ALA A 126 8.07 1.75 0.68
CA ALA A 126 8.19 3.10 0.16
C ALA A 126 9.64 3.53 0.00
N ASP A 127 9.89 4.45 -0.94
CA ASP A 127 11.22 5.02 -1.20
C ASP A 127 12.31 3.97 -1.55
N ASN A 128 11.94 2.80 -2.08
CA ASN A 128 12.89 1.85 -2.68
C ASN A 128 13.11 2.12 -4.17
N ALA A 129 14.17 1.54 -4.73
CA ALA A 129 14.41 1.51 -6.18
C ALA A 129 13.68 0.33 -6.86
N LEU A 130 12.49 -0.03 -6.33
CA LEU A 130 11.72 -1.21 -6.73
C LEU A 130 11.18 -1.02 -8.15
N ILE A 131 11.51 -1.93 -9.05
CA ILE A 131 11.17 -1.92 -10.48
C ILE A 131 10.13 -3.00 -10.78
N GLU A 132 10.22 -4.16 -10.12
CA GLU A 132 9.36 -5.31 -10.34
C GLU A 132 8.93 -5.97 -9.03
N ILE A 133 7.69 -6.45 -9.00
CA ILE A 133 7.21 -7.42 -8.01
C ILE A 133 6.65 -8.57 -8.82
N ASN A 134 7.13 -9.78 -8.53
CA ASN A 134 6.62 -10.99 -9.15
C ASN A 134 5.12 -11.14 -8.88
N GLU A 135 4.37 -11.57 -9.88
CA GLU A 135 2.91 -11.70 -9.86
C GLU A 135 2.40 -12.54 -8.67
N HIS A 136 3.13 -13.58 -8.27
CA HIS A 136 2.72 -14.53 -7.23
C HIS A 136 3.31 -14.21 -5.85
N ALA A 137 4.18 -13.20 -5.73
CA ALA A 137 4.91 -12.91 -4.49
C ALA A 137 4.03 -12.48 -3.30
N LEU A 138 2.79 -12.05 -3.57
CA LEU A 138 1.88 -11.55 -2.53
C LEU A 138 0.71 -12.50 -2.25
N GLU A 139 0.48 -13.53 -3.08
CA GLU A 139 -0.74 -14.35 -3.04
C GLU A 139 -0.98 -15.05 -1.69
N TYR A 140 0.10 -15.46 -1.02
CA TYR A 140 0.05 -16.14 0.26
C TYR A 140 -0.11 -15.18 1.46
N LEU A 141 -0.02 -13.86 1.26
CA LEU A 141 -0.14 -12.86 2.33
C LEU A 141 -1.62 -12.54 2.62
N THR A 142 -2.37 -13.57 3.01
CA THR A 142 -3.84 -13.51 3.18
C THR A 142 -4.31 -12.58 4.30
N SER A 143 -3.43 -12.17 5.23
CA SER A 143 -3.72 -11.21 6.29
C SER A 143 -3.40 -9.75 5.91
N LEU A 144 -2.80 -9.52 4.73
CA LEU A 144 -2.24 -8.23 4.36
C LEU A 144 -3.34 -7.22 4.06
N HIS A 145 -3.47 -6.21 4.94
CA HIS A 145 -4.49 -5.18 4.83
C HIS A 145 -3.94 -3.81 4.43
N THR A 146 -2.62 -3.61 4.49
CA THR A 146 -1.97 -2.35 4.10
C THR A 146 -0.65 -2.58 3.38
N VAL A 147 -0.53 -1.98 2.20
CA VAL A 147 0.68 -2.04 1.39
C VAL A 147 1.07 -0.63 0.94
N ASP A 148 2.33 -0.27 1.20
CA ASP A 148 2.91 1.01 0.77
C ASP A 148 4.02 0.80 -0.26
N LEU A 149 3.76 1.22 -1.50
CA LEU A 149 4.68 1.19 -2.63
C LEU A 149 4.99 2.62 -3.12
N ALA A 150 4.79 3.63 -2.28
CA ALA A 150 5.01 5.02 -2.65
C ALA A 150 6.48 5.30 -3.04
N SER A 151 6.68 6.24 -3.96
CA SER A 151 7.99 6.68 -4.44
C SER A 151 8.88 5.59 -5.06
N THR A 152 8.30 4.45 -5.45
CA THR A 152 9.00 3.36 -6.16
C THR A 152 9.12 3.64 -7.67
N SER A 153 9.82 2.76 -8.38
CA SER A 153 10.04 2.83 -9.83
C SER A 153 9.31 1.71 -10.59
N LEU A 154 8.25 1.16 -9.98
CA LEU A 154 7.51 0.02 -10.52
C LEU A 154 7.03 0.29 -11.94
N TYR A 155 7.30 -0.64 -12.86
CA TYR A 155 6.76 -0.56 -14.21
C TYR A 155 5.37 -1.18 -14.32
N LYS A 156 5.02 -2.14 -13.45
CA LYS A 156 3.72 -2.81 -13.39
C LYS A 156 3.36 -3.10 -11.93
N ILE A 157 2.08 -3.00 -11.60
CA ILE A 157 1.55 -3.46 -10.31
C ILE A 157 1.05 -4.89 -10.50
N PRO A 158 1.47 -5.85 -9.64
CA PRO A 158 1.00 -7.23 -9.73
C PRO A 158 -0.52 -7.29 -9.49
N SER A 159 -1.22 -8.04 -10.33
CA SER A 159 -2.67 -8.22 -10.23
C SER A 159 -3.09 -8.95 -8.95
N SER A 160 -2.23 -9.81 -8.41
CA SER A 160 -2.44 -10.47 -7.11
C SER A 160 -2.70 -9.48 -5.96
N LEU A 161 -2.16 -8.27 -6.04
CA LEU A 161 -2.38 -7.24 -5.03
C LEU A 161 -3.86 -6.81 -5.00
N PHE A 162 -4.54 -6.81 -6.14
CA PHE A 162 -5.96 -6.48 -6.27
C PHE A 162 -6.90 -7.66 -5.96
N SER A 163 -6.37 -8.86 -5.72
CA SER A 163 -7.13 -10.05 -5.35
C SER A 163 -6.96 -10.48 -3.89
N LEU A 164 -6.15 -9.76 -3.11
CA LEU A 164 -5.95 -10.02 -1.69
C LEU A 164 -7.27 -9.88 -0.90
N PRO A 165 -7.64 -10.87 -0.08
CA PRO A 165 -8.99 -10.99 0.49
C PRO A 165 -9.32 -9.90 1.52
N VAL A 166 -8.31 -9.32 2.16
CA VAL A 166 -8.47 -8.34 3.25
C VAL A 166 -7.72 -7.03 2.99
N LEU A 167 -7.22 -6.81 1.78
CA LEU A 167 -6.49 -5.58 1.47
C LEU A 167 -7.41 -4.35 1.53
N ARG A 168 -7.06 -3.38 2.37
CA ARG A 168 -7.86 -2.16 2.61
C ARG A 168 -7.16 -0.88 2.19
N LYS A 169 -5.83 -0.81 2.28
CA LYS A 169 -5.07 0.41 1.99
C LYS A 169 -3.94 0.10 1.03
N LEU A 170 -3.93 0.79 -0.10
CA LEU A 170 -2.90 0.68 -1.12
C LEU A 170 -2.34 2.07 -1.43
N LEU A 171 -1.04 2.26 -1.18
CA LEU A 171 -0.36 3.53 -1.43
C LEU A 171 0.57 3.40 -2.63
N LEU A 172 0.27 4.12 -3.71
CA LEU A 172 1.00 4.13 -4.98
C LEU A 172 1.46 5.55 -5.35
N GLY A 173 1.52 6.45 -4.37
CA GLY A 173 1.88 7.85 -4.61
C GLY A 173 3.33 8.00 -5.09
N GLY A 174 3.60 8.94 -5.99
CA GLY A 174 4.95 9.31 -6.41
C GLY A 174 5.69 8.26 -7.25
N ILE A 175 5.00 7.27 -7.84
CA ILE A 175 5.64 6.26 -8.68
C ILE A 175 6.37 6.91 -9.86
N LYS A 176 7.65 6.60 -10.01
CA LYS A 176 8.54 7.35 -10.90
C LYS A 176 8.43 6.97 -12.37
N ASN A 177 7.77 5.84 -12.67
CA ASN A 177 7.65 5.29 -14.02
C ASN A 177 6.31 5.67 -14.70
N PRO A 178 6.34 6.40 -15.83
CA PRO A 178 5.14 6.81 -16.56
C PRO A 178 4.44 5.68 -17.35
N SER A 179 5.11 4.54 -17.59
CA SER A 179 4.56 3.43 -18.39
C SER A 179 3.62 2.50 -17.62
N MET A 180 3.57 2.60 -16.28
CA MET A 180 2.73 1.76 -15.42
C MET A 180 1.22 1.92 -15.67
N VAL A 181 0.81 2.97 -16.36
CA VAL A 181 -0.60 3.26 -16.66
C VAL A 181 -1.16 2.34 -17.74
N HIS A 182 -0.31 1.77 -18.61
CA HIS A 182 -0.78 0.95 -19.73
C HIS A 182 -1.19 -0.47 -19.31
N ASP A 183 -0.61 -1.03 -18.24
CA ASP A 183 -0.78 -2.45 -17.86
C ASP A 183 -1.91 -2.71 -16.85
N ILE A 184 -2.54 -1.67 -16.32
CA ILE A 184 -3.72 -1.81 -15.45
C ILE A 184 -4.98 -2.11 -16.29
N GLU A 185 -4.88 -2.08 -17.63
CA GLU A 185 -5.93 -2.50 -18.57
C GLU A 185 -6.22 -4.02 -18.53
N GLU A 186 -5.30 -4.84 -18.03
CA GLU A 186 -5.44 -6.31 -17.97
C GLU A 186 -5.64 -6.86 -16.55
N ALA A 187 -5.62 -5.99 -15.53
CA ALA A 187 -5.91 -6.42 -14.18
C ALA A 187 -7.38 -6.85 -14.10
N SER A 188 -7.60 -8.16 -13.90
CA SER A 188 -8.89 -8.77 -13.54
C SER A 188 -9.64 -7.92 -12.50
N PRO A 189 -10.98 -8.01 -12.43
CA PRO A 189 -11.78 -7.14 -11.57
C PRO A 189 -11.21 -7.11 -10.15
N VAL A 190 -11.03 -5.89 -9.62
CA VAL A 190 -10.47 -5.67 -8.29
C VAL A 190 -11.41 -6.29 -7.25
N THR A 191 -11.02 -7.42 -6.65
CA THR A 191 -11.83 -8.12 -5.64
C THR A 191 -11.46 -7.73 -4.21
N SER A 192 -10.28 -7.14 -4.00
CA SER A 192 -9.85 -6.64 -2.70
C SER A 192 -10.80 -5.58 -2.13
N PRO A 193 -11.17 -5.64 -0.84
CA PRO A 193 -12.06 -4.69 -0.20
C PRO A 193 -11.36 -3.36 0.17
N LEU A 194 -10.78 -2.71 -0.84
CA LEU A 194 -10.02 -1.47 -0.70
C LEU A 194 -10.90 -0.35 -0.16
N ILE A 195 -10.44 0.29 0.91
CA ILE A 195 -11.05 1.47 1.53
C ILE A 195 -10.31 2.75 1.12
N TYR A 196 -8.98 2.64 0.95
CA TYR A 196 -8.10 3.74 0.63
C TYR A 196 -7.14 3.38 -0.50
N LEU A 197 -7.13 4.22 -1.54
CA LEU A 197 -6.21 4.09 -2.67
C LEU A 197 -5.52 5.43 -2.94
N ASP A 198 -4.19 5.48 -2.86
CA ASP A 198 -3.42 6.66 -3.20
C ASP A 198 -2.76 6.48 -4.58
N LEU A 199 -3.16 7.29 -5.56
CA LEU A 199 -2.58 7.39 -6.89
C LEU A 199 -1.96 8.76 -7.13
N SER A 200 -1.65 9.50 -6.06
CA SER A 200 -1.04 10.83 -6.17
C SER A 200 0.35 10.71 -6.77
N ASN A 201 0.46 10.92 -8.06
CA ASN A 201 1.74 10.98 -8.73
C ASN A 201 1.88 12.37 -9.35
N ASP A 202 3.10 12.85 -9.51
CA ASP A 202 3.34 14.11 -10.24
C ASP A 202 3.47 13.85 -11.75
N LYS A 203 3.54 12.58 -12.17
CA LYS A 203 3.78 12.15 -13.55
C LYS A 203 2.67 11.32 -14.21
N LEU A 204 1.52 11.03 -13.57
CA LEU A 204 0.45 10.30 -14.29
C LEU A 204 -0.30 11.25 -15.23
N TRP A 205 -0.07 11.11 -16.52
CA TRP A 205 -0.80 11.85 -17.54
C TRP A 205 -2.21 11.30 -17.78
N ARG A 206 -2.48 10.08 -17.31
CA ARG A 206 -3.77 9.38 -17.39
C ARG A 206 -3.99 8.55 -16.11
N LEU A 207 -5.24 8.45 -15.69
CA LEU A 207 -5.61 7.53 -14.62
C LEU A 207 -5.60 6.08 -15.17
N PRO A 208 -5.09 5.11 -14.40
CA PRO A 208 -5.19 3.72 -14.80
C PRO A 208 -6.65 3.23 -14.79
N ILE A 209 -7.00 2.35 -15.71
CA ILE A 209 -8.35 1.76 -15.79
C ILE A 209 -8.44 0.66 -14.73
N LEU A 210 -8.83 1.01 -13.50
CA LEU A 210 -8.89 0.08 -12.36
C LEU A 210 -10.04 -0.94 -12.42
N GLY A 211 -10.57 -1.25 -13.61
CA GLY A 211 -11.77 -2.06 -13.77
C GLY A 211 -12.95 -1.53 -12.94
N GLU A 212 -13.82 -2.44 -12.48
CA GLU A 212 -14.83 -2.11 -11.49
C GLU A 212 -14.18 -1.88 -10.14
N VAL A 213 -14.12 -0.62 -9.73
CA VAL A 213 -13.60 -0.23 -8.42
C VAL A 213 -14.52 -0.78 -7.33
N PRO A 214 -14.00 -1.44 -6.28
CA PRO A 214 -14.81 -2.07 -5.25
C PRO A 214 -15.67 -1.03 -4.52
N THR A 215 -16.93 -1.37 -4.23
CA THR A 215 -17.89 -0.50 -3.51
C THR A 215 -17.45 -0.11 -2.10
N SER A 216 -16.44 -0.80 -1.56
CA SER A 216 -15.83 -0.51 -0.27
C SER A 216 -14.90 0.72 -0.29
N LEU A 217 -14.56 1.26 -1.47
CA LEU A 217 -13.62 2.37 -1.59
C LEU A 217 -14.23 3.67 -1.05
N GLN A 218 -13.73 4.11 0.10
CA GLN A 218 -14.21 5.34 0.77
C GLN A 218 -13.45 6.57 0.33
N SER A 219 -12.16 6.42 -0.01
CA SER A 219 -11.30 7.55 -0.36
C SER A 219 -10.24 7.14 -1.39
N ALA A 220 -10.17 7.91 -2.48
CA ALA A 220 -9.07 7.87 -3.43
C ALA A 220 -8.34 9.21 -3.42
N ARG A 221 -7.03 9.20 -3.23
CA ARG A 221 -6.20 10.41 -3.33
C ARG A 221 -5.58 10.46 -4.72
N ILE A 222 -5.94 11.49 -5.48
CA ILE A 222 -5.38 11.79 -6.80
C ILE A 222 -4.96 13.26 -6.75
N HIS A 223 -3.66 13.55 -6.60
CA HIS A 223 -3.18 14.94 -6.56
C HIS A 223 -2.73 15.47 -7.93
N ARG A 224 -3.05 16.75 -8.13
CA ARG A 224 -2.61 17.75 -9.11
C ARG A 224 -2.13 17.24 -10.48
N TYR A 225 -3.01 17.43 -11.46
CA TYR A 225 -2.54 17.65 -12.82
C TYR A 225 -3.09 18.92 -13.48
N GLN A 226 -2.14 19.69 -13.99
CA GLN A 226 -2.30 20.84 -14.86
C GLN A 226 -3.13 20.54 -16.13
N TRP A 227 -3.29 19.27 -16.51
CA TRP A 227 -4.12 18.85 -17.65
C TRP A 227 -5.63 18.92 -17.38
N LEU A 228 -6.07 18.66 -16.14
CA LEU A 228 -7.48 18.79 -15.72
C LEU A 228 -7.94 20.24 -15.71
N THR A 229 -7.04 21.15 -15.31
CA THR A 229 -7.24 22.60 -15.34
C THR A 229 -7.20 23.15 -16.76
N SER A 230 -6.32 22.63 -17.64
CA SER A 230 -6.29 23.00 -19.07
C SER A 230 -7.59 22.66 -19.81
N ARG A 231 -8.30 21.59 -19.42
CA ARG A 231 -9.54 21.14 -20.08
C ARG A 231 -10.83 21.43 -19.30
N HIS A 232 -10.78 22.22 -18.22
CA HIS A 232 -11.95 22.59 -17.40
C HIS A 232 -12.80 21.39 -16.92
N VAL A 233 -12.19 20.22 -16.72
CA VAL A 233 -12.93 19.02 -16.31
C VAL A 233 -13.18 19.09 -14.81
N LYS A 234 -14.45 19.26 -14.41
CA LYS A 234 -14.90 19.21 -13.02
C LYS A 234 -15.21 17.76 -12.64
N TYR A 235 -14.63 17.30 -11.54
CA TYR A 235 -14.95 16.00 -10.97
C TYR A 235 -16.34 16.00 -10.32
N THR A 236 -17.14 15.01 -10.69
CA THR A 236 -18.19 14.46 -9.83
C THR A 236 -18.00 12.95 -9.73
N PRO A 237 -18.33 12.33 -8.59
CA PRO A 237 -18.03 10.93 -8.34
C PRO A 237 -18.90 10.06 -9.25
N PHE A 238 -18.26 9.26 -10.11
CA PHE A 238 -18.96 8.27 -10.92
C PHE A 238 -19.36 7.11 -10.02
N ASN A 239 -20.67 6.90 -9.88
CA ASN A 239 -21.21 5.62 -9.48
C ASN A 239 -22.08 5.14 -10.66
N CYS A 240 -21.55 4.22 -11.47
CA CYS A 240 -22.31 3.57 -12.52
C CYS A 240 -22.50 2.12 -12.11
N GLN A 241 -23.69 1.80 -11.58
CA GLN A 241 -24.23 0.45 -11.60
C GLN A 241 -25.04 0.31 -12.89
N HIS A 242 -24.48 -0.34 -13.91
CA HIS A 242 -25.24 -1.24 -14.79
C HIS A 242 -24.30 -2.01 -15.75
N PHE A 243 -24.22 -3.31 -15.53
CA PHE A 243 -23.58 -4.29 -16.42
C PHE A 243 -24.32 -4.36 -17.76
N GLY A 244 -23.58 -4.29 -18.88
CA GLY A 244 -23.91 -5.05 -20.09
C GLY A 244 -24.57 -4.32 -21.28
N VAL A 245 -24.14 -3.11 -21.68
CA VAL A 245 -24.54 -2.56 -22.99
C VAL A 245 -23.34 -1.90 -23.68
N GLU A 246 -23.16 -2.21 -24.96
CA GLU A 246 -22.24 -1.52 -25.88
C GLU A 246 -22.38 0.00 -25.72
N CYS A 247 -21.26 0.69 -25.49
CA CYS A 247 -21.25 2.14 -25.38
C CYS A 247 -21.55 2.77 -26.75
N THR A 248 -22.83 2.99 -27.03
CA THR A 248 -23.24 3.96 -28.06
C THR A 248 -22.93 5.36 -27.53
N ASN A 249 -22.50 6.27 -28.41
CA ASN A 249 -22.16 7.67 -28.06
C ASN A 249 -23.38 8.51 -27.64
N GLU A 250 -24.51 7.87 -27.32
CA GLU A 250 -25.76 8.51 -26.94
C GLU A 250 -25.96 8.36 -25.43
N VAL A 251 -25.85 9.49 -24.72
CA VAL A 251 -26.09 9.53 -23.27
C VAL A 251 -27.56 9.20 -23.00
N PRO A 252 -27.88 8.19 -22.18
CA PRO A 252 -29.26 7.86 -21.85
C PRO A 252 -30.02 9.07 -21.28
N ILE A 253 -31.25 9.29 -21.78
CA ILE A 253 -32.08 10.46 -21.41
C ILE A 253 -32.27 10.56 -19.89
N HIS A 254 -32.32 9.43 -19.20
CA HIS A 254 -32.43 9.37 -17.75
C HIS A 254 -31.24 10.03 -17.04
N ASP A 255 -30.02 9.76 -17.48
CA ASP A 255 -28.80 10.33 -16.90
C ASP A 255 -28.68 11.83 -17.21
N LEU A 256 -29.11 12.23 -18.40
CA LEU A 256 -29.23 13.64 -18.77
C LEU A 256 -30.23 14.39 -17.85
N ASN A 257 -31.33 13.74 -17.48
CA ASN A 257 -32.33 14.31 -16.56
C ASN A 257 -31.80 14.43 -15.13
N ILE A 258 -31.03 13.45 -14.66
CA ILE A 258 -30.35 13.52 -13.35
C ILE A 258 -29.33 14.66 -13.34
N PHE A 259 -28.48 14.75 -14.37
CA PHE A 259 -27.51 15.82 -14.53
C PHE A 259 -28.17 17.21 -14.51
N ASN A 260 -29.23 17.40 -15.29
CA ASN A 260 -29.96 18.67 -15.36
C ASN A 260 -30.68 19.03 -14.06
N SER A 261 -31.10 18.03 -13.27
CA SER A 261 -31.71 18.27 -11.96
C SER A 261 -30.67 18.66 -10.91
N CYS A 262 -29.52 17.97 -10.89
CA CYS A 262 -28.39 18.31 -10.03
C CYS A 262 -27.82 19.71 -10.34
N ARG A 263 -27.68 20.04 -11.64
CA ARG A 263 -27.25 21.36 -12.10
C ARG A 263 -28.15 22.48 -11.58
N ARG A 264 -29.48 22.32 -11.68
CA ARG A 264 -30.45 23.29 -11.14
C ARG A 264 -30.33 23.46 -9.62
N LEU A 265 -30.13 22.36 -8.90
CA LEU A 265 -29.91 22.43 -7.45
C LEU A 265 -28.61 23.18 -7.10
N HIS A 266 -27.53 22.95 -7.85
CA HIS A 266 -26.27 23.66 -7.65
C HIS A 266 -26.40 25.16 -7.93
N GLU A 267 -27.03 25.54 -9.05
CA GLU A 267 -27.26 26.94 -9.42
C GLU A 267 -28.10 27.68 -8.37
N THR A 268 -29.13 27.02 -7.82
CA THR A 268 -29.95 27.60 -6.73
C THR A 268 -29.18 27.76 -5.43
N GLN A 269 -28.34 26.78 -5.05
CA GLN A 269 -27.47 26.90 -3.87
C GLN A 269 -26.44 28.02 -4.02
N GLN A 270 -25.80 28.14 -5.19
CA GLN A 270 -24.85 29.22 -5.48
C GLN A 270 -25.52 30.59 -5.41
N ALA A 271 -26.72 30.73 -5.97
CA ALA A 271 -27.49 31.98 -5.88
C ALA A 271 -27.84 32.34 -4.42
N GLN A 272 -28.18 31.37 -3.57
CA GLN A 272 -28.42 31.60 -2.14
C GLN A 272 -27.16 32.03 -1.39
N ILE A 273 -26.02 31.38 -1.65
CA ILE A 273 -24.73 31.74 -1.04
C ILE A 273 -24.34 33.16 -1.46
N TYR A 274 -24.50 33.50 -2.74
CA TYR A 274 -24.20 34.84 -3.25
C TYR A 274 -25.08 35.91 -2.59
N LYS A 275 -26.40 35.65 -2.48
CA LYS A 275 -27.33 36.55 -1.77
C LYS A 275 -26.93 36.75 -0.31
N LYS A 276 -26.60 35.67 0.43
CA LYS A 276 -26.13 35.76 1.81
C LYS A 276 -24.84 36.57 1.93
N LYS A 277 -23.90 36.38 1.01
CA LYS A 277 -22.63 37.13 0.98
C LYS A 277 -22.84 38.62 0.69
N LEU A 278 -23.78 38.94 -0.19
CA LEU A 278 -24.14 40.33 -0.48
C LEU A 278 -24.79 41.01 0.73
N LEU A 279 -25.78 40.37 1.36
CA LEU A 279 -26.46 40.88 2.56
C LEU A 279 -25.49 41.11 3.72
N THR A 280 -24.58 40.17 3.95
CA THR A 280 -23.56 40.30 5.02
C THR A 280 -22.60 41.44 4.74
N ASN A 281 -22.09 41.58 3.51
CA ASN A 281 -21.21 42.68 3.14
C ASN A 281 -21.89 44.06 3.25
N VAL A 282 -23.14 44.18 2.80
CA VAL A 282 -23.92 45.43 2.95
C VAL A 282 -24.15 45.75 4.43
N GLY A 283 -24.46 44.74 5.25
CA GLY A 283 -24.61 44.91 6.70
C GLY A 283 -23.34 45.41 7.38
N ILE A 284 -22.17 44.86 7.02
CA ILE A 284 -20.87 45.31 7.53
C ILE A 284 -20.61 46.76 7.13
N SER A 285 -20.80 47.12 5.85
CA SER A 285 -20.60 48.49 5.37
C SER A 285 -21.49 49.49 6.10
N MET A 286 -22.79 49.19 6.24
CA MET A 286 -23.73 50.05 6.98
C MET A 286 -23.34 50.19 8.46
N GLY A 287 -22.90 49.10 9.10
CA GLY A 287 -22.42 49.11 10.48
C GLY A 287 -21.18 50.00 10.67
N THR A 288 -20.22 49.94 9.74
CA THR A 288 -19.01 50.78 9.78
C THR A 288 -19.33 52.27 9.61
N ILE A 289 -20.26 52.61 8.72
CA ILE A 289 -20.72 53.99 8.51
C ILE A 289 -21.41 54.51 9.78
N LEU A 290 -22.29 53.71 10.40
CA LEU A 290 -22.98 54.09 11.63
C LEU A 290 -21.99 54.31 12.78
N LEU A 291 -21.02 53.41 12.94
CA LEU A 291 -19.97 53.53 13.95
C LEU A 291 -19.14 54.81 13.74
N PHE A 292 -18.76 55.12 12.50
CA PHE A 292 -18.04 56.34 12.17
C PHE A 292 -18.85 57.59 12.51
N LEU A 293 -20.15 57.63 12.17
CA LEU A 293 -21.04 58.74 12.52
C LEU A 293 -21.17 58.92 14.04
N LEU A 294 -21.29 57.82 14.80
CA LEU A 294 -21.32 57.87 16.27
C LEU A 294 -20.01 58.41 16.86
N ILE A 295 -18.86 58.02 16.30
CA ILE A 295 -17.55 58.55 16.70
C ILE A 295 -17.47 60.06 16.42
N VAL A 296 -17.90 60.51 15.24
CA VAL A 296 -17.93 61.93 14.88
C VAL A 296 -18.84 62.72 15.82
N LEU A 297 -20.06 62.24 16.08
CA LEU A 297 -21.00 62.85 17.03
C LEU A 297 -20.41 62.93 18.44
N TYR A 298 -19.75 61.86 18.90
CA TYR A 298 -19.05 61.85 20.18
C TYR A 298 -17.99 62.96 20.25
N PHE A 299 -17.17 63.13 19.21
CA PHE A 299 -16.17 64.19 19.16
C PHE A 299 -16.78 65.59 19.11
N ILE A 300 -17.88 65.80 18.37
CA ILE A 300 -18.61 67.07 18.32
C ILE A 300 -19.15 67.43 19.70
N VAL A 301 -19.84 66.49 20.38
CA VAL A 301 -20.38 66.69 21.73
C VAL A 301 -19.25 66.98 22.73
N ARG A 302 -18.14 66.24 22.64
CA ARG A 302 -16.96 66.46 23.48
C ARG A 302 -16.36 67.85 23.28
N ARG A 303 -16.29 68.32 22.03
CA ARG A 303 -15.80 69.68 21.69
C ARG A 303 -16.73 70.76 22.24
N HIS A 304 -18.05 70.61 22.07
CA HIS A 304 -19.04 71.53 22.64
C HIS A 304 -18.99 71.58 24.17
N ARG A 305 -18.84 70.44 24.85
CA ARG A 305 -18.67 70.39 26.31
C ARG A 305 -17.41 71.13 26.76
N LYS A 306 -16.29 70.96 26.04
CA LYS A 306 -15.05 71.71 26.32
C LYS A 306 -15.21 73.22 26.11
N GLN A 307 -15.90 73.65 25.05
CA GLN A 307 -16.18 75.07 24.82
C GLN A 307 -17.06 75.66 25.92
N LYS A 308 -18.16 74.99 26.30
CA LYS A 308 -19.01 75.43 27.42
C LYS A 308 -18.23 75.60 28.73
N LYS A 309 -17.35 74.67 29.07
CA LYS A 309 -16.49 74.80 30.26
C LYS A 309 -15.59 76.04 30.19
N LYS A 310 -14.93 76.29 29.05
CA LYS A 310 -14.10 77.50 28.87
C LYS A 310 -14.91 78.80 29.01
N THR A 311 -16.11 78.85 28.43
CA THR A 311 -16.98 80.04 28.53
C THR A 311 -17.45 80.26 29.96
N GLN A 312 -17.77 79.20 30.71
CA GLN A 312 -18.12 79.28 32.13
C GLN A 312 -16.93 79.75 32.98
N GLU A 313 -15.74 79.21 32.75
CA GLU A 313 -14.51 79.62 33.44
C GLU A 313 -14.19 81.11 33.18
N GLN A 314 -14.32 81.59 31.94
CA GLN A 314 -14.14 83.01 31.60
C GLN A 314 -15.19 83.91 32.26
N ALA A 315 -16.47 83.53 32.22
CA ALA A 315 -17.54 84.30 32.86
C ALA A 315 -17.34 84.38 34.38
N GLN A 316 -16.88 83.29 35.00
CA GLN A 316 -16.60 83.24 36.44
C GLN A 316 -15.37 84.09 36.81
N LYS A 317 -14.38 84.19 35.92
CA LYS A 317 -13.20 85.05 36.10
C LYS A 317 -13.54 86.53 35.99
N GLN A 318 -14.31 86.93 34.97
CA GLN A 318 -14.80 88.30 34.83
C GLN A 318 -15.68 88.73 36.00
N ARG A 319 -16.51 87.81 36.55
CA ARG A 319 -17.32 88.10 37.73
C ARG A 319 -16.49 88.33 38.98
N LYS A 320 -15.35 87.65 39.13
CA LYS A 320 -14.42 87.88 40.25
C LYS A 320 -13.71 89.23 40.11
N GLU A 321 -13.18 89.52 38.93
CA GLU A 321 -12.54 90.81 38.63
C GLU A 321 -13.50 91.99 38.89
N ALA A 322 -14.77 91.88 38.47
CA ALA A 322 -15.78 92.92 38.72
C ALA A 322 -16.17 93.09 40.20
N ILE A 323 -16.03 92.04 41.04
CA ILE A 323 -16.28 92.13 42.48
C ILE A 323 -15.07 92.75 43.19
N ASP A 324 -13.85 92.41 42.76
CA ASP A 324 -12.61 92.98 43.30
C ASP A 324 -12.52 94.50 43.00
N ASP A 325 -13.03 94.98 41.87
CA ASP A 325 -13.09 96.43 41.54
C ASP A 325 -14.13 97.22 42.38
N LEU A 326 -15.02 96.54 43.11
CA LEU A 326 -16.11 97.15 43.90
C LEU A 326 -15.80 97.27 45.41
N LEU A 327 -14.70 96.67 45.87
CA LEU A 327 -14.24 96.64 47.27
C LEU A 327 -13.04 97.55 47.50
#